data_AF-A0A1H2ZG32-F1
#
_entry.id   AF-A0A1H2ZG32-F1
#
_cell.length_a   1.000
_cell.length_b   1.000
_cell.length_c   1.000
_cell.angle_alpha   90.00
_cell.angle_beta   90.00
_cell.angle_gamma   90.00
#
_symmetry.space_group_name_H-M   'P 1'
#
loop_
_entity.id
_entity.type
_entity.pdbx_description
1 polymer ?
#
loop_
_entity_poly.entity_id
_entity_poly.type
_entity_poly.pdbx_seq_one_letter_code
_entity_poly.pdbx_strand_id
1 'polypeptide(L)' 'MDNQEDKDILRDKINTMPNYKKITTDNMEITLFIKKQKNPAELLEKLYILRNNDKLSNQEKNEIAKKIMMDFMR' A
#
# COMPACT_ATOMS: atom_id res chain seq x y z
N MET A 1 31.13 15.62 -25.23
CA MET A 1 31.92 14.59 -24.54
C MET A 1 32.02 15.12 -23.12
N ASP A 2 31.22 14.67 -22.16
CA ASP A 2 30.91 13.28 -21.85
C ASP A 2 29.45 13.10 -21.38
N ASN A 3 28.68 12.40 -22.22
CA ASN A 3 27.56 11.58 -21.79
C ASN A 3 28.19 10.24 -21.42
N GLN A 4 28.08 9.76 -20.17
CA GLN A 4 27.75 8.36 -19.85
C GLN A 4 27.84 8.07 -18.33
N GLU A 5 28.75 8.71 -17.58
CA GLU A 5 29.15 8.21 -16.25
C GLU A 5 28.08 8.36 -15.15
N ASP A 6 27.25 9.40 -15.18
CA ASP A 6 26.22 9.61 -14.15
C ASP A 6 25.03 8.64 -14.25
N LYS A 7 24.90 7.90 -15.36
CA LYS A 7 23.77 6.98 -15.57
C LYS A 7 24.02 5.56 -15.08
N ASP A 8 25.27 5.18 -14.80
CA ASP A 8 25.60 3.81 -14.42
C ASP A 8 25.60 3.57 -12.89
N ILE A 9 25.65 4.61 -12.06
CA ILE A 9 25.61 4.46 -10.58
C ILE A 9 24.18 4.12 -10.08
N LEU A 10 23.14 4.47 -10.83
CA LEU A 10 21.73 4.17 -10.48
C LEU A 10 21.26 2.77 -10.90
N ARG A 11 22.18 1.89 -11.32
CA ARG A 11 21.89 0.48 -11.63
C ARG A 11 22.15 -0.46 -10.45
N ASP A 12 22.27 0.07 -9.24
CA ASP A 12 22.19 -0.78 -8.06
C ASP A 12 20.79 -1.38 -7.98
N LYS A 13 20.77 -2.71 -8.12
CA LYS A 13 19.61 -3.60 -8.09
C LYS A 13 18.63 -3.15 -7.02
N ILE A 14 17.62 -2.37 -7.42
CA ILE A 14 16.50 -2.03 -6.55
C ILE A 14 15.75 -3.34 -6.33
N ASN A 15 16.07 -4.01 -5.24
CA ASN A 15 15.36 -5.20 -4.79
C ASN A 15 14.03 -4.70 -4.20
N THR A 16 13.08 -4.38 -5.07
CA THR A 16 11.75 -3.90 -4.67
C THR A 16 10.95 -5.06 -4.12
N MET A 17 11.19 -5.42 -2.86
CA MET A 17 10.19 -6.13 -2.08
C MET A 17 9.15 -5.11 -1.60
N PRO A 18 7.85 -5.46 -1.56
CA PRO A 18 6.73 -4.50 -1.50
C PRO A 18 6.69 -3.60 -0.26
N ASN A 19 7.48 -3.92 0.77
CA ASN A 19 7.33 -3.35 2.11
C ASN A 19 8.58 -2.67 2.66
N TYR A 20 9.68 -2.60 1.89
CA TYR A 20 10.82 -1.78 2.31
C TYR A 20 11.62 -1.23 1.13
N LYS A 21 12.27 -0.09 1.34
CA LYS A 21 13.28 0.48 0.46
C LYS A 21 14.61 0.49 1.20
N LYS A 22 15.64 -0.08 0.58
CA LYS A 22 17.01 -0.03 1.06
C LYS A 22 17.80 0.98 0.23
N ILE A 23 18.46 1.92 0.91
CA ILE A 23 19.33 2.92 0.31
C ILE A 23 20.70 2.72 0.96
N THR A 24 21.71 2.43 0.14
CA THR A 24 23.09 2.26 0.58
C THR A 24 23.92 3.42 0.03
N THR A 25 24.73 4.05 0.87
CA THR A 25 25.80 4.97 0.48
C THR A 25 27.12 4.47 1.06
N ASP A 26 28.25 5.06 0.66
CA ASP A 26 29.59 4.60 1.05
C ASP A 26 29.80 4.46 2.57
N ASN A 27 29.07 5.25 3.36
CA ASN A 27 29.25 5.35 4.81
C ASN A 27 28.01 4.95 5.62
N MET A 28 26.87 4.64 4.98
CA MET A 28 25.66 4.28 5.71
C MET A 28 24.68 3.42 4.92
N GLU A 29 23.88 2.65 5.67
CA GLU A 29 22.75 1.89 5.15
C GLU A 29 21.46 2.37 5.80
N ILE A 30 20.47 2.77 4.98
CA ILE A 30 19.12 3.15 5.42
C ILE A 30 18.14 2.08 4.92
N THR A 31 17.39 1.48 5.85
CA THR A 31 16.26 0.61 5.53
C THR A 31 14.95 1.28 5.96
N LEU A 32 14.13 1.66 4.99
CA LEU A 32 12.81 2.24 5.21
C LEU A 32 11.73 1.17 5.05
N PHE A 33 11.01 0.84 6.12
CA PHE A 33 9.85 -0.04 6.06
C PHE A 33 8.60 0.76 5.69
N ILE A 34 8.01 0.49 4.52
CA ILE A 34 6.78 1.13 4.05
C ILE A 34 5.66 0.10 4.08
N LYS A 35 4.72 0.26 5.02
CA LYS A 35 3.48 -0.52 4.97
C LYS A 35 2.55 0.14 3.95
N LYS A 36 2.40 -0.44 2.76
CA LYS A 36 1.43 0.02 1.76
C LYS A 36 0.03 -0.19 2.33
N GLN A 37 -0.56 0.84 2.93
CA GLN A 37 -1.95 0.79 3.34
C GLN A 37 -2.82 0.74 2.08
N LYS A 38 -3.90 -0.04 2.12
CA LYS A 38 -4.90 -0.07 1.04
C LYS A 38 -5.51 1.32 0.88
N ASN A 39 -6.02 1.61 -0.32
CA ASN A 39 -6.55 2.93 -0.65
C ASN A 39 -7.79 3.25 0.22
N PRO A 40 -7.76 4.30 1.05
CA PRO A 40 -8.91 4.67 1.88
C PRO A 40 -10.19 4.99 1.08
N ALA A 41 -10.05 5.46 -0.16
CA ALA A 41 -11.20 5.73 -1.02
C ALA A 41 -11.98 4.46 -1.38
N GLU A 42 -11.29 3.34 -1.64
CA GLU A 42 -11.91 2.05 -1.94
C GLU A 42 -12.66 1.49 -0.73
N LEU A 43 -12.17 1.75 0.49
CA LEU A 43 -12.87 1.40 1.72
C LEU A 43 -14.19 2.17 1.83
N LEU A 44 -14.14 3.49 1.63
CA LEU A 44 -15.31 4.36 1.72
C LEU A 44 -16.38 4.01 0.69
N GLU A 45 -15.98 3.70 -0.54
CA GLU A 45 -16.90 3.27 -1.60
C GLU A 45 -17.66 2.00 -1.19
N LYS A 46 -16.96 0.97 -0.71
CA LYS A 46 -17.58 -0.29 -0.27
C LYS A 46 -18.56 -0.07 0.90
N LEU A 47 -18.19 0.78 1.86
CA LEU A 47 -19.06 1.10 2.99
C LEU A 47 -20.29 1.93 2.57
N TYR A 48 -20.13 2.85 1.62
CA TYR A 48 -21.24 3.63 1.07
C TYR A 48 -22.26 2.73 0.36
N ILE A 49 -21.80 1.82 -0.50
CA ILE A 49 -22.66 0.84 -1.18
C ILE A 49 -23.40 -0.03 -0.16
N LEU A 50 -22.70 -0.50 0.88
CA LEU A 50 -23.29 -1.33 1.94
C LEU A 50 -24.37 -0.58 2.73
N ARG A 51 -24.13 0.69 3.07
CA ARG A 51 -25.08 1.53 3.81
C ARG A 51 -26.41 1.63 3.07
N ASN A 52 -26.36 1.86 1.77
CA ASN A 52 -27.51 2.09 0.90
C ASN A 52 -28.19 0.79 0.42
N ASN A 53 -27.77 -0.38 0.91
CA ASN A 53 -28.39 -1.64 0.54
C ASN A 53 -29.64 -1.90 1.41
N ASP A 54 -30.81 -1.58 0.88
CA ASP A 54 -32.09 -1.73 1.61
C ASP A 54 -32.56 -3.19 1.75
N LYS A 55 -31.89 -4.13 1.07
CA LYS A 55 -32.22 -5.57 1.15
C LYS A 55 -31.62 -6.26 2.37
N LEU A 56 -30.72 -5.59 3.08
CA LEU A 56 -29.99 -6.15 4.22
C LEU A 56 -30.45 -5.51 5.53
N SER A 57 -30.63 -6.34 6.55
CA SER A 57 -30.82 -5.88 7.92
C SER A 57 -29.55 -5.19 8.46
N ASN A 58 -29.71 -4.40 9.52
CA ASN A 58 -28.58 -3.75 10.18
C ASN A 58 -27.56 -4.77 10.72
N GLN A 59 -28.01 -5.94 11.16
CA GLN A 59 -27.13 -6.99 11.65
C GLN A 59 -26.26 -7.56 10.52
N GLU A 60 -26.86 -7.84 9.36
CA GLU A 60 -26.12 -8.31 8.17
C GLU A 60 -25.13 -7.25 7.66
N LYS A 61 -25.55 -5.97 7.64
CA LYS A 61 -24.66 -4.87 7.29
C LYS A 61 -23.45 -4.79 8.23
N ASN A 62 -23.64 -4.97 9.52
CA ASN A 62 -22.55 -4.95 10.49
C ASN A 62 -21.55 -6.11 10.27
N GLU A 63 -22.04 -7.31 9.98
CA GLU A 63 -21.16 -8.45 9.69
C GLU A 63 -20.36 -8.27 8.40
N ILE A 64 -20.95 -7.67 7.36
CA ILE A 64 -20.25 -7.36 6.12
C ILE A 64 -19.23 -6.23 6.33
N ALA A 65 -19.59 -5.18 7.10
CA ALA A 65 -18.69 -4.08 7.41
C ALA A 65 -17.43 -4.57 8.16
N LYS A 66 -17.58 -5.50 9.10
CA LYS A 66 -16.43 -6.15 9.79
C LYS A 66 -15.48 -6.82 8.78
N LYS A 67 -16.02 -7.57 7.82
CA LYS A 67 -15.21 -8.24 6.77
C LYS A 67 -14.47 -7.22 5.91
N ILE A 68 -15.15 -6.17 5.46
CA ILE A 68 -14.55 -5.08 4.66
C ILE A 68 -13.39 -4.43 5.42
N MET A 69 -13.57 -4.15 6.72
CA MET A 69 -12.54 -3.54 7.57
C MET A 69 -11.35 -4.48 7.80
N MET A 70 -11.60 -5.77 8.07
CA MET A 70 -10.53 -6.76 8.21
C MET A 70 -9.70 -6.88 6.93
N ASP A 71 -10.37 -6.90 5.78
CA ASP A 71 -9.68 -6.96 4.49
C ASP A 71 -8.93 -5.66 4.20
N PHE A 72 -9.39 -4.50 4.66
CA PHE A 72 -8.66 -3.24 4.51
C PHE A 72 -7.38 -3.19 5.36
N MET A 73 -7.42 -3.76 6.56
CA MET A 73 -6.30 -3.73 7.52
C MET A 73 -5.23 -4.78 7.28
N ARG A 74 -5.56 -5.85 6.53
CA ARG A 74 -4.63 -6.88 6.05
C ARG A 74 -3.67 -6.33 5.01
#